data_AF-A0A7V4HWS0-F1
#
_entry.id   AF-A0A7V4HWS0-F1
#
_cell.length_a   1.000
_cell.length_b   1.000
_cell.length_c   1.000
_cell.angle_alpha   90.00
_cell.angle_beta   90.00
_cell.angle_gamma   90.00
#
_symmetry.space_group_name_H-M   'P 1'
#
loop_
_entity.id
_entity.type
_entity.pdbx_description
1 polymer ?
#
loop_
_entity_poly.entity_id
_entity_poly.type
_entity_poly.pdbx_seq_one_letter_code
_entity_poly.pdbx_strand_id
1 'polypeptide(L)'
;MNNPGQHAVRLGDWKLVHAPRASQRDLLFNLADDVGEQRDLAAEQPERLRQLQAAYEAWDRQMMPAQWVRQDARNAEIGGKLKTGASGDAAGRAKAGRRLEEVFKAADKDGDGKLSRGEYPQPAAFSSVDANGDGFATLEEVRADRAARRGRPGSKPAEKKE
;
A
#
# COMPACT_ATOMS: atom_id res chain seq x y z
N MET A 1 8.73 -7.34 -3.05
CA MET A 1 7.89 -7.73 -1.90
C MET A 1 6.48 -8.04 -2.39
N ASN A 2 6.08 -9.32 -2.34
CA ASN A 2 4.67 -9.70 -2.40
C ASN A 2 3.95 -8.92 -1.30
N ASN A 3 2.77 -8.37 -1.57
CA ASN A 3 1.96 -7.78 -0.50
C ASN A 3 1.54 -8.93 0.41
N PRO A 4 2.20 -9.16 1.57
CA PRO A 4 1.86 -10.31 2.35
C PRO A 4 0.43 -10.06 2.82
N GLY A 5 -0.45 -11.02 2.56
CA GLY A 5 -1.79 -10.93 3.09
C GLY A 5 -1.76 -10.85 4.61
N GLN A 6 -2.93 -11.02 5.20
CA GLN A 6 -2.97 -11.29 6.63
C GLN A 6 -2.10 -12.49 6.97
N HIS A 7 -1.20 -12.34 7.94
CA HIS A 7 -0.29 -13.39 8.39
C HIS A 7 -0.11 -13.35 9.90
N ALA A 8 0.40 -14.45 10.47
CA ALA A 8 0.67 -14.56 11.89
C ALA A 8 1.93 -15.39 12.13
N VAL A 9 2.64 -15.08 13.21
CA VAL A 9 3.86 -15.78 13.65
C VAL A 9 3.67 -16.21 15.08
N ARG A 10 4.08 -17.42 15.43
CA ARG A 10 4.19 -17.85 16.82
C ARG A 10 5.60 -18.31 17.11
N LEU A 11 6.19 -17.76 18.16
CA LEU A 11 7.51 -18.13 18.66
C LEU A 11 7.43 -18.32 20.18
N GLY A 12 7.34 -19.59 20.60
CA GLY A 12 7.04 -19.92 21.99
C GLY A 12 5.66 -19.40 22.40
N ASP A 13 5.63 -18.61 23.48
CA ASP A 13 4.40 -18.01 24.02
C ASP A 13 3.99 -16.74 23.28
N TRP A 14 4.87 -16.16 22.46
CA TRP A 14 4.59 -14.92 21.75
C TRP A 14 3.93 -15.16 20.41
N LYS A 15 2.92 -14.35 20.09
CA LYS A 15 2.23 -14.37 18.81
C LYS A 15 2.13 -12.98 18.19
N LEU A 16 2.54 -12.86 16.94
CA LEU A 16 2.34 -11.69 16.09
C LEU A 16 1.16 -11.92 15.16
N VAL A 17 0.32 -10.91 14.98
CA VAL A 17 -0.75 -10.89 13.98
C VAL A 17 -0.64 -9.63 13.13
N HIS A 18 -0.41 -9.79 11.83
CA HIS A 18 -0.48 -8.71 10.85
C HIS A 18 -1.82 -8.78 10.12
N ALA A 19 -2.71 -7.83 10.38
CA ALA A 19 -4.05 -7.80 9.79
C ALA A 19 -4.28 -6.50 8.98
N PRO A 20 -3.98 -6.49 7.67
CA PRO A 20 -4.04 -5.29 6.84
C PRO A 20 -5.48 -4.77 6.64
N ARG A 21 -6.50 -5.57 6.95
CA ARG A 21 -7.93 -5.19 6.84
C ARG A 21 -8.52 -4.63 8.12
N ALA A 22 -7.93 -4.89 9.28
CA ALA A 22 -8.49 -4.47 10.58
C ALA A 22 -7.91 -3.12 11.02
N SER A 23 -6.59 -2.97 10.97
CA SER A 23 -5.90 -1.79 11.49
C SER A 23 -4.66 -1.40 10.71
N GLN A 24 -4.21 -2.22 9.74
CA GLN A 24 -2.88 -2.11 9.11
C GLN A 24 -1.73 -2.09 10.12
N ARG A 25 -1.93 -2.66 11.31
CA ARG A 25 -0.93 -2.70 12.38
C ARG A 25 -0.54 -4.14 12.68
N ASP A 26 0.69 -4.29 13.14
CA ASP A 26 1.15 -5.52 13.77
C ASP A 26 0.72 -5.50 15.23
N LEU A 27 0.06 -6.57 15.66
CA LEU A 27 -0.34 -6.79 17.04
C LEU A 27 0.54 -7.87 17.64
N LEU A 28 0.85 -7.74 18.93
CA LEU A 28 1.67 -8.70 19.65
C LEU A 28 0.96 -9.17 20.91
N PHE A 29 0.89 -10.49 21.12
CA PHE A 29 0.23 -11.11 22.26
C PHE A 29 1.17 -12.09 22.96
N ASN A 30 1.05 -12.18 24.29
CA ASN A 30 1.65 -13.26 25.08
C ASN A 30 0.57 -14.30 25.40
N LEU A 31 0.57 -15.43 24.70
CA LEU A 31 -0.44 -16.48 24.83
C LEU A 31 -0.34 -17.27 26.13
N ALA A 32 0.77 -17.19 26.87
CA ALA A 32 0.88 -17.79 28.20
C ALA A 32 -0.06 -17.10 29.21
N ASP A 33 -0.17 -15.77 29.10
CA ASP A 33 -0.98 -14.94 30.01
C ASP A 33 -2.34 -14.55 29.39
N ASP A 34 -2.42 -14.49 28.07
CA ASP A 34 -3.59 -13.99 27.33
C ASP A 34 -3.88 -14.84 26.08
N VAL A 35 -4.45 -16.03 26.32
CA VAL A 35 -4.89 -16.95 25.26
C VAL A 35 -5.97 -16.35 24.35
N GLY A 36 -6.71 -15.35 24.84
CA GLY A 36 -7.80 -14.69 24.13
C GLY A 36 -7.36 -13.58 23.18
N GLU A 37 -6.06 -13.23 23.14
CA GLU A 37 -5.52 -12.16 22.29
C GLU A 37 -6.21 -10.81 22.53
N GLN A 38 -6.48 -10.49 23.79
CA GLN A 38 -7.23 -9.30 24.18
C GLN A 38 -6.32 -8.09 24.40
N ARG A 39 -5.10 -8.30 24.87
CA ARG A 39 -4.15 -7.24 25.21
C ARG A 39 -3.02 -7.18 24.19
N ASP A 40 -3.05 -6.14 23.36
CA ASP A 40 -1.94 -5.81 22.47
C ASP A 40 -0.74 -5.27 23.27
N LEU A 41 0.40 -5.94 23.12
CA LEU A 41 1.70 -5.62 23.73
C LEU A 41 2.70 -5.06 22.73
N ALA A 42 2.30 -4.76 21.48
CA ALA A 42 3.23 -4.33 20.43
C ALA A 42 3.99 -3.05 20.79
N ALA A 43 3.30 -2.08 21.41
CA ALA A 43 3.92 -0.83 21.88
C ALA A 43 4.78 -1.01 23.14
N GLU A 44 4.43 -1.97 24.00
CA GLU A 44 5.14 -2.25 25.25
C GLU A 44 6.40 -3.09 25.03
N GLN A 45 6.41 -3.95 24.00
CA GLN A 45 7.47 -4.93 23.73
C GLN A 45 8.00 -4.84 22.29
N PRO A 46 8.60 -3.71 21.89
CA PRO A 46 9.03 -3.49 20.50
C PRO A 46 10.17 -4.44 20.07
N GLU A 47 11.04 -4.85 21.00
CA GLU A 47 12.10 -5.83 20.71
C GLU A 47 11.53 -7.19 20.33
N ARG A 48 10.51 -7.66 21.06
CA ARG A 48 9.82 -8.92 20.76
C ARG A 48 9.07 -8.85 19.45
N LEU A 49 8.40 -7.72 19.19
CA LEU A 49 7.73 -7.50 17.91
C LEU A 49 8.71 -7.66 16.73
N ARG A 50 9.87 -6.98 16.80
CA ARG A 50 10.92 -7.09 15.77
C ARG A 50 11.48 -8.50 15.62
N GLN A 51 11.63 -9.23 16.72
CA GLN A 51 12.05 -10.63 16.68
C GLN A 51 11.08 -11.49 15.86
N LEU A 52 9.77 -11.34 16.08
CA LEU A 52 8.75 -12.10 15.35
C LEU A 52 8.62 -11.65 13.89
N GLN A 53 8.74 -10.35 13.61
CA GLN A 53 8.81 -9.82 12.24
C GLN A 53 9.99 -10.42 11.48
N ALA A 54 11.19 -10.41 12.07
CA ALA A 54 12.38 -10.99 11.45
C ALA A 54 12.24 -12.50 11.21
N ALA A 55 11.59 -13.22 12.14
CA ALA A 55 11.30 -14.64 11.97
C ALA A 55 10.36 -14.89 10.77
N TYR A 56 9.33 -14.06 10.60
CA TYR A 56 8.46 -14.11 9.42
C TYR A 56 9.23 -13.86 8.13
N GLU A 57 10.02 -12.79 8.06
CA GLU A 57 10.78 -12.43 6.85
C GLU A 57 11.83 -13.48 6.47
N ALA A 58 12.45 -14.12 7.47
CA ALA A 58 13.37 -15.22 7.22
C ALA A 58 12.66 -16.46 6.63
N TRP A 59 11.44 -16.73 7.07
CA TRP A 59 10.62 -17.81 6.53
C TRP A 59 10.05 -17.47 5.14
N ASP A 60 9.47 -16.29 4.96
CA ASP A 60 8.86 -15.85 3.69
C ASP A 60 9.86 -15.85 2.53
N ARG A 61 11.12 -15.49 2.78
CA ARG A 61 12.19 -15.55 1.76
C ARG A 61 12.49 -16.95 1.23
N GLN A 62 12.13 -18.00 1.98
CA GLN A 62 12.29 -19.39 1.54
C GLN A 62 11.09 -19.86 0.73
N MET A 63 9.97 -19.14 0.77
CA MET A 63 8.73 -19.55 0.13
C MET A 63 8.77 -19.22 -1.36
N MET A 64 8.34 -20.20 -2.16
CA MET A 64 8.12 -19.98 -3.59
C MET A 64 6.95 -19.00 -3.78
N PRO A 65 7.00 -18.15 -4.84
CA PRO A 65 5.83 -17.36 -5.20
C PRO A 65 4.65 -18.29 -5.52
N ALA A 66 3.44 -17.82 -5.22
CA ALA A 66 2.22 -18.57 -5.48
C ALA A 66 2.16 -19.02 -6.94
N GLN A 67 2.19 -20.35 -7.15
CA GLN A 67 2.11 -20.95 -8.49
C GLN A 67 0.70 -20.90 -9.07
N TRP A 68 -0.30 -20.70 -8.20
CA TRP A 68 -1.70 -20.74 -8.55
C TRP A 68 -2.37 -19.47 -8.04
N VAL A 69 -3.01 -18.73 -8.95
CA VAL A 69 -3.80 -17.56 -8.62
C VAL A 69 -5.27 -17.94 -8.74
N ARG A 70 -6.07 -17.71 -7.68
CA ARG A 70 -7.52 -17.93 -7.74
C ARG A 70 -8.08 -17.13 -8.91
N GLN A 71 -8.76 -17.78 -9.84
CA GLN A 71 -9.41 -17.11 -10.96
C GLN A 71 -10.85 -16.75 -10.54
N ASP A 72 -11.14 -15.46 -10.44
CA ASP A 72 -12.49 -14.96 -10.24
C ASP A 72 -12.73 -13.71 -11.09
N ALA A 73 -13.96 -13.19 -11.11
CA ALA A 73 -14.33 -12.06 -11.97
C ALA A 73 -13.46 -10.80 -11.77
N ARG A 74 -12.76 -10.68 -10.64
CA ARG A 74 -11.87 -9.55 -10.34
C ARG A 74 -10.54 -9.65 -11.06
N ASN A 75 -10.03 -10.85 -11.32
CA ASN A 75 -8.69 -11.06 -11.88
C ASN A 75 -8.63 -11.94 -13.14
N ALA A 76 -9.71 -12.62 -13.52
CA ALA A 76 -9.78 -13.45 -14.70
C ALA A 76 -10.99 -13.11 -15.58
N GLU A 77 -10.83 -13.30 -16.89
CA GLU A 77 -11.89 -13.28 -17.88
C GLU A 77 -12.74 -14.55 -17.81
N ILE A 78 -13.94 -14.52 -18.40
CA ILE A 78 -14.77 -15.70 -18.59
C ILE A 78 -13.94 -16.73 -19.40
N GLY A 79 -13.73 -17.92 -18.83
CA GLY A 79 -12.83 -18.95 -19.39
C GLY A 79 -11.46 -19.04 -18.72
N GLY A 80 -11.22 -18.33 -17.62
CA GLY A 80 -10.06 -18.57 -16.73
C GLY A 80 -8.76 -17.88 -17.16
N LYS A 81 -8.79 -17.09 -18.23
CA LYS A 81 -7.61 -16.28 -18.64
C LYS A 81 -7.41 -15.13 -17.67
N LEU A 82 -6.22 -15.01 -17.07
CA LEU A 82 -5.91 -13.89 -16.17
C LEU A 82 -5.94 -12.56 -16.93
N LYS A 83 -6.60 -11.55 -16.39
CA LYS A 83 -6.63 -10.20 -16.98
C LYS A 83 -5.24 -9.57 -16.91
N THR A 84 -4.85 -8.84 -17.95
CA THR A 84 -3.56 -8.12 -17.96
C THR A 84 -3.52 -7.07 -16.84
N GLY A 85 -2.58 -7.22 -15.91
CA GLY A 85 -2.42 -6.35 -14.73
C GLY A 85 -3.16 -6.81 -13.48
N ALA A 86 -3.76 -8.01 -13.49
CA ALA A 86 -4.48 -8.56 -12.34
C ALA A 86 -3.58 -9.28 -11.32
N SER A 87 -2.42 -9.76 -11.76
CA SER A 87 -1.30 -10.04 -10.89
C SER A 87 -0.59 -8.71 -10.60
N GLY A 88 -0.35 -8.41 -9.33
CA GLY A 88 0.37 -7.22 -8.87
C GLY A 88 1.86 -7.22 -9.26
N ASP A 89 2.17 -7.74 -10.44
CA ASP A 89 3.50 -7.94 -10.97
C ASP A 89 4.19 -6.60 -11.19
N ALA A 90 5.52 -6.63 -11.09
CA ALA A 90 6.39 -5.50 -11.35
C ALA A 90 6.07 -4.81 -12.69
N ALA A 91 5.61 -5.55 -13.70
CA ALA A 91 5.20 -5.02 -14.99
C ALA A 91 3.97 -4.08 -14.91
N GLY A 92 2.97 -4.40 -14.07
CA GLY A 92 1.78 -3.55 -13.87
C GLY A 92 2.11 -2.28 -13.08
N ARG A 93 3.00 -2.38 -12.09
CA ARG A 93 3.55 -1.22 -11.36
C ARG A 93 4.42 -0.35 -12.26
N ALA A 94 5.27 -0.95 -13.10
CA ALA A 94 6.09 -0.25 -14.07
C ALA A 94 5.25 0.45 -15.15
N LYS A 95 4.15 -0.16 -15.63
CA LYS A 95 3.21 0.50 -16.56
C LYS A 95 2.48 1.66 -15.90
N ALA A 96 2.08 1.53 -14.63
CA ALA A 96 1.45 2.62 -13.88
C ALA A 96 2.44 3.77 -13.54
N GLY A 97 3.71 3.43 -13.28
CA GLY A 97 4.82 4.37 -13.10
C GLY A 97 5.16 5.10 -14.38
N ARG A 98 5.35 4.38 -15.51
CA ARG A 98 5.55 4.97 -16.84
C ARG A 98 4.40 5.88 -17.24
N ARG A 99 3.16 5.46 -17.02
CA ARG A 99 1.99 6.31 -17.32
C ARG A 99 1.90 7.54 -16.42
N LEU A 100 2.46 7.50 -15.20
CA LEU A 100 2.53 8.68 -14.34
C LEU A 100 3.65 9.62 -14.79
N GLU A 101 4.83 9.09 -15.10
CA GLU A 101 5.98 9.86 -15.60
C GLU A 101 5.68 10.51 -16.95
N GLU A 102 5.01 9.81 -17.87
CA GLU A 102 4.58 10.38 -19.16
C GLU A 102 3.56 11.50 -18.99
N VAL A 103 2.58 11.33 -18.08
CA VAL A 103 1.59 12.37 -17.80
C VAL A 103 2.22 13.56 -17.09
N PHE A 104 3.17 13.33 -16.19
CA PHE A 104 3.92 14.38 -15.52
C PHE A 104 4.77 15.17 -16.51
N LYS A 105 5.53 14.49 -17.36
CA LYS A 105 6.36 15.12 -18.40
C LYS A 105 5.54 15.83 -19.47
N ALA A 106 4.33 15.36 -19.77
CA ALA A 106 3.42 16.04 -20.70
C ALA A 106 2.77 17.30 -20.09
N ALA A 107 2.70 17.36 -18.77
CA ALA A 107 2.12 18.48 -18.03
C ALA A 107 3.17 19.57 -17.71
N ASP A 108 4.43 19.17 -17.48
CA ASP A 108 5.60 20.02 -17.22
C ASP A 108 6.01 20.75 -18.51
N LYS A 109 5.48 21.97 -18.71
CA LYS A 109 5.68 22.74 -19.96
C LYS A 109 6.95 23.58 -19.91
N ASP A 110 7.34 24.02 -18.72
CA ASP A 110 8.56 24.80 -18.53
C ASP A 110 9.81 23.92 -18.33
N GLY A 111 9.63 22.62 -18.10
CA GLY A 111 10.69 21.62 -18.06
C GLY A 111 11.50 21.65 -16.76
N ASP A 112 10.92 22.19 -15.69
CA ASP A 112 11.61 22.41 -14.43
C ASP A 112 11.56 21.20 -13.48
N GLY A 113 10.86 20.14 -13.88
CA GLY A 113 10.74 18.89 -13.14
C GLY A 113 9.69 18.91 -12.02
N LYS A 114 8.87 19.96 -11.93
CA LYS A 114 7.71 20.08 -11.05
C LYS A 114 6.49 20.55 -11.85
N LEU A 115 5.29 20.36 -11.30
CA LEU A 115 4.07 20.85 -11.92
C LEU A 115 3.53 22.03 -11.14
N SER A 116 3.47 23.20 -11.77
CA SER A 116 2.74 24.32 -11.19
C SER A 116 1.22 24.06 -11.20
N ARG A 117 0.45 24.85 -10.45
CA ARG A 117 -1.02 24.75 -10.42
C ARG A 117 -1.69 24.88 -11.80
N GLY A 118 -1.08 25.63 -12.71
CA GLY A 118 -1.58 25.83 -14.08
C GLY A 118 -1.22 24.69 -15.04
N GLU A 119 -0.19 23.93 -14.72
CA GLU A 119 0.29 22.78 -15.50
C GLU A 119 -0.32 21.47 -15.02
N TYR A 120 -0.74 21.42 -13.76
CA TYR A 120 -1.31 20.22 -13.18
C TYR A 120 -2.62 19.81 -13.88
N PRO A 121 -2.74 18.56 -14.40
CA PRO A 121 -3.90 18.12 -15.18
C PRO A 121 -5.25 18.23 -14.45
N GLN A 122 -5.23 18.26 -13.11
CA GLN A 122 -6.42 18.37 -12.26
C GLN A 122 -6.24 19.48 -11.21
N PRO A 123 -6.49 20.76 -11.55
CA PRO A 123 -6.23 21.88 -10.63
C PRO A 123 -7.03 21.81 -9.32
N ALA A 124 -8.15 21.08 -9.30
CA ALA A 124 -8.94 20.83 -8.08
C ALA A 124 -8.26 19.85 -7.11
N ALA A 125 -7.40 18.96 -7.59
CA ALA A 125 -6.63 18.02 -6.78
C ALA A 125 -5.25 18.56 -6.38
N PHE A 126 -4.81 19.69 -6.97
CA PHE A 126 -3.50 20.27 -6.72
C PHE A 126 -3.24 20.53 -5.23
N SER A 127 -4.21 21.13 -4.52
CA SER A 127 -4.08 21.43 -3.09
C SER A 127 -4.00 20.20 -2.18
N SER A 128 -4.36 19.01 -2.67
CA SER A 128 -4.15 17.76 -1.92
C SER A 128 -2.82 17.08 -2.22
N VAL A 129 -2.15 17.52 -3.27
CA VAL A 129 -0.88 16.96 -3.75
C VAL A 129 0.28 17.82 -3.24
N ASP A 130 0.16 19.15 -3.34
CA ASP A 130 1.08 20.14 -2.76
C ASP A 130 0.97 20.12 -1.22
N ALA A 131 1.69 19.18 -0.61
CA ALA A 131 1.62 18.92 0.82
C ALA A 131 2.52 19.86 1.63
N ASN A 132 3.61 20.32 1.02
CA ASN A 132 4.53 21.28 1.61
C ASN A 132 4.06 22.74 1.44
N GLY A 133 3.07 22.99 0.58
CA GLY A 133 2.48 24.30 0.36
C GLY A 133 3.39 25.24 -0.44
N ASP A 134 4.33 24.71 -1.21
CA ASP A 134 5.27 25.50 -1.99
C ASP A 134 4.69 26.00 -3.33
N GLY A 135 3.47 25.57 -3.66
CA GLY A 135 2.76 25.96 -4.88
C GLY A 135 3.15 25.13 -6.11
N PHE A 136 3.90 24.06 -5.93
CA PHE A 136 4.29 23.09 -6.96
C PHE A 136 3.99 21.65 -6.52
N ALA A 137 3.82 20.75 -7.49
CA ALA A 137 3.64 19.33 -7.24
C ALA A 137 4.84 18.56 -7.79
N THR A 138 5.65 17.99 -6.91
CA THR A 138 6.77 17.15 -7.30
C THR A 138 6.31 15.73 -7.63
N LEU A 139 7.13 14.98 -8.39
CA LEU A 139 6.82 13.58 -8.72
C LEU A 139 6.64 12.71 -7.47
N GLU A 140 7.39 12.99 -6.39
CA GLU A 140 7.25 12.28 -5.12
C GLU A 140 5.90 12.56 -4.44
N GLU A 141 5.48 13.82 -4.38
CA GLU A 141 4.19 14.20 -3.82
C GLU A 141 3.01 13.62 -4.60
N VAL A 142 3.08 13.66 -5.93
CA VAL A 142 2.06 13.04 -6.79
C VAL A 142 2.02 11.52 -6.57
N ARG A 143 3.18 10.87 -6.41
CA ARG A 143 3.24 9.43 -6.11
C ARG A 143 2.66 9.14 -4.72
N ALA A 144 2.98 9.96 -3.72
CA ALA A 144 2.52 9.82 -2.35
C ALA A 144 0.99 9.99 -2.24
N ASP A 145 0.42 11.05 -2.83
CA ASP A 145 -1.03 11.27 -2.88
C ASP A 145 -1.73 10.13 -3.61
N ARG A 146 -1.21 9.68 -4.75
CA ARG A 146 -1.80 8.58 -5.52
C ARG A 146 -1.73 7.24 -4.77
N ALA A 147 -0.68 7.01 -3.99
CA ALA A 147 -0.57 5.86 -3.11
C ALA A 147 -1.59 5.94 -1.96
N ALA A 148 -1.73 7.11 -1.33
CA ALA A 148 -2.71 7.36 -0.28
C ALA A 148 -4.16 7.16 -0.77
N ARG A 149 -4.49 7.64 -1.98
CA ARG A 149 -5.81 7.47 -2.61
C ARG A 149 -6.12 6.01 -2.99
N ARG A 150 -5.11 5.22 -3.34
CA ARG A 150 -5.28 3.77 -3.61
C ARG A 150 -5.56 2.95 -2.35
N GLY A 151 -5.18 3.44 -1.17
CA GLY A 151 -5.43 2.78 0.11
C GLY A 151 -6.79 3.12 0.76
N ARG A 152 -7.53 4.11 0.24
CA ARG A 152 -8.77 4.61 0.84
C ARG A 152 -10.00 4.03 0.11
N PRO A 153 -10.85 3.22 0.76
CA PRO A 153 -12.12 2.82 0.14
C PRO A 153 -13.03 4.05 0.08
N GLY A 154 -13.34 4.51 -1.13
CA GLY A 154 -14.41 5.47 -1.44
C GLY A 154 -14.54 6.67 -0.52
N SER A 155 -13.73 7.72 -0.70
CA SER A 155 -14.09 9.05 -0.18
C SER A 155 -14.94 9.76 -1.24
N LYS A 156 -16.24 9.87 -0.96
CA LYS A 156 -17.17 10.76 -1.65
C LYS A 156 -16.58 12.20 -1.69
N PRO A 157 -16.83 12.99 -2.75
CA PRO A 157 -16.35 14.37 -2.80
C PRO A 157 -16.93 15.17 -1.65
N ALA A 158 -16.07 15.89 -0.93
CA ALA A 158 -16.46 16.81 0.12
C ALA A 158 -17.29 17.95 -0.48
N GLU A 159 -18.52 18.04 0.02
CA GLU A 159 -19.47 19.11 -0.20
C GLU A 159 -18.84 20.44 0.22
N LYS A 160 -18.83 21.42 -0.69
CA LYS A 160 -18.43 22.79 -0.38
C LYS A 160 -19.46 23.36 0.60
N LYS A 161 -19.03 23.72 1.81
CA LYS A 161 -19.77 24.68 2.63
C LYS A 161 -19.44 26.08 2.12
N GLU A 162 -20.48 26.77 1.64
CA GLU A 162 -20.54 28.22 1.50
C GLU A 162 -20.50 28.92 2.87
#